data_AF-A0A2W1BGT7-F1
#
_entry.id   AF-A0A2W1BGT7-F1
#
_cell.length_a   1.000
_cell.length_b   1.000
_cell.length_c   1.000
_cell.angle_alpha   90.00
_cell.angle_beta   90.00
_cell.angle_gamma   90.00
#
_symmetry.space_group_name_H-M   'P 1'
#
loop_
_entity.id
_entity.type
_entity.pdbx_description
1 polymer ?
#
loop_
_entity_poly.entity_id
_entity_poly.type
_entity_poly.pdbx_seq_one_letter_code
_entity_poly.pdbx_strand_id
1 'polypeptide(L)'
;MLAYNHARARIMRWVFWSIIFGVSGGALCMFSKNGGPIPVNKNLWSVSYCLVTSSLALAIQAALYFIVDLKTNNLWSVSYCLVTSSLALAIQAALYFIVDLKTKWGGRPLYYAGQNALFLYIGSELLKRNFPLHWALSAPTHAQLLATHAAAMLIWLAVGVALHRKRIFITL
;
A
#
# COMPACT_ATOMS: atom_id res chain seq x y z
N MET A 1 -10.90 -19.98 21.74
CA MET A 1 -11.21 -18.53 21.90
C MET A 1 -10.21 -17.95 22.89
N LEU A 2 -8.99 -17.65 22.45
CA LEU A 2 -7.92 -17.06 23.27
C LEU A 2 -8.01 -15.54 23.15
N ALA A 3 -8.92 -14.92 23.91
CA ALA A 3 -9.00 -13.46 24.02
C ALA A 3 -7.76 -12.95 24.78
N TYR A 4 -6.73 -12.58 24.04
CA TYR A 4 -5.48 -12.03 24.59
C TYR A 4 -5.76 -10.66 25.22
N ASN A 5 -5.70 -10.59 26.55
CA ASN A 5 -6.09 -9.47 27.40
C ASN A 5 -5.16 -8.22 27.32
N HIS A 6 -4.38 -8.09 26.24
CA HIS A 6 -3.37 -7.03 26.07
C HIS A 6 -3.70 -6.05 24.93
N ALA A 7 -4.98 -5.90 24.55
CA ALA A 7 -5.42 -4.89 23.58
C ALA A 7 -4.94 -3.48 23.98
N ARG A 8 -5.09 -3.12 25.27
CA ARG A 8 -4.61 -1.85 25.82
C ARG A 8 -3.09 -1.68 25.70
N ALA A 9 -2.32 -2.73 25.99
CA ALA A 9 -0.86 -2.66 25.89
C ALA A 9 -0.37 -2.53 24.44
N ARG A 10 -1.10 -3.10 23.46
CA ARG A 10 -0.81 -2.94 22.03
C ARG A 10 -1.07 -1.51 21.55
N ILE A 11 -2.22 -0.94 21.90
CA ILE A 11 -2.55 0.46 21.61
C ILE A 11 -1.50 1.40 22.21
N MET A 12 -1.15 1.19 23.49
CA MET A 12 -0.14 2.02 24.16
C MET A 12 1.21 1.99 23.44
N ARG A 13 1.63 0.82 22.92
CA ARG A 13 2.86 0.73 22.12
C ARG A 13 2.76 1.50 20.81
N TRP A 14 1.66 1.38 20.07
CA TRP A 14 1.49 2.11 18.80
C TRP A 14 1.41 3.62 19.00
N VAL A 15 0.69 4.08 20.03
CA VAL A 15 0.62 5.50 20.39
C VAL A 15 2.00 6.01 20.84
N PHE A 16 2.74 5.24 21.63
CA PHE A 16 4.09 5.59 22.04
C PHE A 16 5.04 5.74 20.84
N TRP A 17 5.06 4.78 19.92
CA TRP A 17 5.87 4.86 18.71
C TRP A 17 5.40 5.97 17.75
N SER A 18 4.09 6.23 17.66
CA SER A 18 3.55 7.36 16.91
C SER A 18 4.11 8.69 17.40
N ILE A 19 4.12 8.92 18.72
CA ILE A 19 4.67 10.14 19.31
C ILE A 19 6.17 10.26 19.04
N ILE A 20 6.94 9.18 19.23
CA ILE A 20 8.40 9.20 18.99
C ILE A 20 8.73 9.54 17.54
N PHE A 21 8.06 8.91 16.57
CA PHE A 21 8.30 9.19 15.16
C PHE A 21 7.81 10.58 14.74
N GLY A 22 6.71 11.06 15.33
CA GLY A 22 6.19 12.41 15.09
C GLY A 22 7.14 13.49 15.60
N VAL A 23 7.66 13.34 16.82
CA VAL A 23 8.61 14.28 17.43
C VAL A 23 9.95 14.25 16.72
N SER A 24 10.49 13.08 16.39
CA SER A 24 11.76 12.97 15.66
C SER A 24 11.64 13.53 14.23
N GLY A 25 10.54 13.26 13.53
CA GLY A 25 10.24 13.85 12.23
C GLY A 25 10.08 15.38 12.29
N GLY A 26 9.37 15.88 13.30
CA GLY A 26 9.19 17.33 13.55
C GLY A 26 10.48 18.05 13.92
N ALA A 27 11.35 17.42 14.71
CA ALA A 27 12.66 17.95 15.08
C ALA A 27 13.59 18.08 13.86
N LEU A 28 13.58 17.08 12.97
CA LEU A 28 14.40 17.07 11.75
C LEU A 28 14.00 18.15 10.73
N CYS A 29 12.73 18.59 10.75
CA CYS A 29 12.25 19.68 9.90
C CYS A 29 12.08 21.01 10.65
N MET A 30 12.40 21.08 11.95
CA MET A 30 12.15 22.24 12.81
C MET A 30 10.72 22.79 12.67
N PHE A 31 9.74 21.90 12.49
CA PHE A 31 8.33 22.23 12.22
C PHE A 31 8.12 23.22 11.04
N SER A 32 9.06 23.29 10.11
CA SER A 32 9.01 24.16 8.93
C SER A 32 8.89 23.35 7.65
N LYS A 33 8.08 23.84 6.71
CA LYS A 33 7.84 23.16 5.43
C LYS A 33 9.11 23.04 4.58
N ASN A 34 9.94 24.09 4.59
CA ASN A 34 11.17 24.20 3.80
C ASN A 34 12.43 24.43 4.64
N GLY A 35 12.29 24.59 5.97
CA GLY A 35 13.39 24.77 6.91
C GLY A 35 13.81 23.48 7.61
N GLY A 36 14.94 23.54 8.33
CA GLY A 36 15.51 22.42 9.08
C GLY A 36 16.61 21.64 8.32
N PRO A 37 17.38 20.79 9.04
CA PRO A 37 18.45 19.98 8.45
C PRO A 37 17.98 19.06 7.32
N ILE A 38 16.78 18.49 7.46
CA ILE A 38 16.16 17.65 6.43
C ILE A 38 14.70 18.10 6.25
N PRO A 39 14.41 19.02 5.31
CA PRO A 39 13.07 19.53 5.11
C PRO A 39 12.11 18.44 4.62
N VAL A 40 10.85 18.53 5.04
CA VAL A 40 9.80 17.56 4.68
C VAL A 40 9.48 17.61 3.19
N ASN A 41 9.43 18.82 2.61
CA ASN A 41 8.80 19.05 1.32
C ASN A 41 9.79 19.21 0.15
N LYS A 42 11.11 19.09 0.35
CA LYS A 42 12.07 19.19 -0.76
C LYS A 42 12.16 17.92 -1.61
N ASN A 43 11.97 16.75 -1.02
CA ASN A 43 11.94 15.47 -1.72
C ASN A 43 10.82 14.62 -1.13
N LEU A 44 9.95 14.05 -1.96
CA LEU A 44 8.80 13.19 -1.58
C LEU A 44 9.19 11.91 -0.80
N TRP A 45 10.46 11.75 -0.44
CA TRP A 45 11.08 10.61 0.23
C TRP A 45 12.13 11.01 1.30
N SER A 46 12.06 12.24 1.79
CA SER A 46 12.92 12.71 2.87
C SER A 46 12.74 11.89 4.15
N VAL A 47 13.81 11.67 4.93
CA VAL A 47 13.74 10.93 6.20
C VAL A 47 12.74 11.56 7.18
N SER A 48 12.67 12.90 7.23
CA SER A 48 11.67 13.61 8.05
C SER A 48 10.24 13.37 7.56
N TYR A 49 10.03 13.33 6.25
CA TYR A 49 8.73 12.99 5.65
C TYR A 49 8.31 11.55 5.98
N CYS A 50 9.22 10.56 5.85
CA CYS A 50 8.95 9.16 6.20
C CYS A 50 8.61 8.98 7.69
N LEU A 51 9.29 9.69 8.60
CA LEU A 51 9.02 9.64 10.03
C LEU A 51 7.65 10.25 10.38
N VAL A 52 7.32 11.40 9.81
CA VAL A 52 6.02 12.05 10.02
C VAL A 52 4.88 11.21 9.45
N THR A 53 5.01 10.67 8.24
CA THR A 53 3.98 9.80 7.63
C THR A 53 3.81 8.49 8.40
N SER A 54 4.89 7.89 8.89
CA SER A 54 4.83 6.70 9.76
C SER A 54 4.14 6.99 11.09
N SER A 55 4.37 8.17 11.68
CA SER A 55 3.69 8.60 12.92
C SER A 55 2.17 8.69 12.75
N LEU A 56 1.74 9.27 11.62
CA LEU A 56 0.32 9.41 11.28
C LEU A 56 -0.33 8.05 11.01
N ALA A 57 0.37 7.17 10.29
CA ALA A 57 -0.10 5.81 10.03
C ALA A 57 -0.30 5.03 11.33
N LEU A 58 0.62 5.12 12.30
CA LEU A 58 0.48 4.48 13.62
C LEU A 58 -0.66 5.07 14.45
N ALA A 59 -0.88 6.39 14.40
CA ALA A 59 -1.99 7.05 15.08
C ALA A 59 -3.35 6.59 14.51
N ILE A 60 -3.46 6.57 13.17
CA ILE A 60 -4.65 6.09 12.47
C ILE A 60 -4.89 4.60 12.76
N GLN A 61 -3.83 3.78 12.75
CA GLN A 61 -3.93 2.35 13.10
C GLN A 61 -4.44 2.15 14.53
N ALA A 62 -3.96 2.94 15.50
CA ALA A 62 -4.45 2.89 16.87
C ALA A 62 -5.92 3.32 16.99
N ALA A 63 -6.32 4.37 16.27
CA ALA A 63 -7.69 4.86 16.25
C ALA A 63 -8.66 3.86 15.60
N LEU A 64 -8.29 3.31 14.44
CA LEU A 64 -9.08 2.29 13.73
C LEU A 64 -9.20 1.02 14.56
N TYR A 65 -8.14 0.58 15.24
CA TYR A 65 -8.22 -0.55 16.16
C TYR A 65 -9.19 -0.29 17.32
N PHE A 66 -9.20 0.92 17.89
CA PHE A 66 -10.16 1.27 18.93
C PHE A 66 -11.60 1.29 18.41
N ILE A 67 -11.83 1.86 17.22
CA ILE A 67 -13.17 2.01 16.64
C ILE A 67 -13.73 0.69 16.12
N VAL A 68 -12.91 -0.11 15.44
CA VAL A 68 -13.36 -1.34 14.78
C VAL A 68 -13.35 -2.49 15.78
N ASP A 69 -12.21 -2.81 16.39
CA ASP A 69 -12.06 -4.05 17.16
C ASP A 69 -12.65 -3.98 18.59
N LEU A 70 -12.64 -2.81 19.26
CA LEU A 70 -13.21 -2.71 20.61
C LEU A 70 -14.71 -2.41 20.61
N LYS A 71 -15.21 -1.68 19.60
CA LYS A 71 -16.62 -1.24 19.55
C LYS A 71 -17.50 -2.16 18.73
N THR A 72 -16.96 -2.81 17.70
CA THR A 72 -17.71 -3.62 16.74
C THR A 72 -17.10 -5.01 16.79
N ASN A 73 -17.67 -5.94 17.56
CA ASN A 73 -17.19 -7.34 17.64
C ASN A 73 -17.16 -8.01 16.25
N ASN A 74 -16.14 -7.75 15.43
CA ASN A 74 -16.07 -8.14 14.03
C ASN A 74 -14.65 -8.57 13.61
N LEU A 75 -14.63 -9.44 12.59
CA LEU A 75 -13.63 -10.47 12.29
C LEU A 75 -12.26 -10.03 11.72
N TRP A 76 -11.87 -8.75 11.78
CA TRP A 76 -10.59 -8.32 11.23
C TRP A 76 -9.45 -8.55 12.23
N SER A 77 -8.79 -9.70 12.15
CA SER A 77 -7.67 -9.99 13.04
C SER A 77 -6.53 -8.99 12.83
N VAL A 78 -6.10 -8.32 13.90
CA VAL A 78 -4.89 -7.46 13.94
C VAL A 78 -3.68 -8.11 13.29
N SER A 79 -3.54 -9.43 13.42
CA SER A 79 -2.45 -10.17 12.78
C SER A 79 -2.50 -10.06 11.26
N TYR A 80 -3.68 -10.06 10.65
CA TYR A 80 -3.86 -9.89 9.21
C TYR A 80 -3.40 -8.49 8.78
N CYS A 81 -3.86 -7.43 9.43
CA CYS A 81 -3.46 -6.07 9.09
C CYS A 81 -1.96 -5.82 9.30
N LEU A 82 -1.36 -6.39 10.34
CA LEU A 82 0.09 -6.28 10.59
C LEU A 82 0.90 -7.05 9.55
N VAL A 83 0.45 -8.23 9.14
CA VAL A 83 1.13 -9.05 8.11
C VAL A 83 1.03 -8.39 6.74
N THR A 84 -0.14 -7.86 6.36
CA THR A 84 -0.28 -7.15 5.09
C THR A 84 0.53 -5.86 5.06
N SER A 85 0.57 -5.12 6.16
CA SER A 85 1.37 -3.89 6.28
C SER A 85 2.87 -4.17 6.27
N SER A 86 3.35 -5.19 6.99
CA SER A 86 4.77 -5.54 7.02
C SER A 86 5.26 -6.06 5.66
N LEU A 87 4.44 -6.86 4.97
CA LEU A 87 4.73 -7.31 3.62
C LEU A 87 4.79 -6.13 2.63
N ALA A 88 3.85 -5.19 2.72
CA ALA A 88 3.86 -3.99 1.90
C ALA A 88 5.14 -3.16 2.11
N LEU A 89 5.54 -2.93 3.37
CA LEU A 89 6.78 -2.21 3.69
C LEU A 89 8.04 -2.95 3.21
N ALA A 90 8.08 -4.28 3.34
CA ALA A 90 9.20 -5.09 2.85
C ALA A 90 9.31 -5.03 1.32
N ILE A 91 8.19 -5.14 0.62
CA ILE A 91 8.14 -5.00 -0.84
C ILE A 91 8.57 -3.59 -1.25
N GLN A 92 8.09 -2.56 -0.56
CA GLN A 92 8.46 -1.17 -0.85
C GLN A 92 9.96 -0.90 -0.63
N ALA A 93 10.55 -1.42 0.45
CA ALA A 93 11.98 -1.32 0.70
C ALA A 93 12.81 -2.04 -0.37
N ALA A 94 12.39 -3.24 -0.77
CA ALA A 94 13.05 -4.00 -1.84
C ALA A 94 12.98 -3.26 -3.18
N LEU A 95 11.81 -2.73 -3.54
CA LEU A 95 11.62 -1.94 -4.76
C LEU A 95 12.47 -0.67 -4.76
N TYR A 96 12.52 0.06 -3.65
CA TYR A 96 13.38 1.23 -3.49
C TYR A 96 14.85 0.88 -3.70
N PHE A 97 15.32 -0.21 -3.08
CA PHE A 97 16.70 -0.66 -3.24
C PHE A 97 17.04 -1.02 -4.69
N ILE A 98 16.12 -1.69 -5.40
CA ILE A 98 16.32 -2.12 -6.78
C ILE A 98 16.28 -0.94 -7.76
N VAL A 99 15.31 -0.03 -7.58
CA VAL A 99 15.04 1.09 -8.50
C VAL A 99 15.99 2.25 -8.25
N ASP A 100 16.11 2.72 -7.00
CA ASP A 100 16.82 3.96 -6.69
C ASP A 100 18.30 3.71 -6.33
N LEU A 101 18.60 2.70 -5.51
CA LEU A 101 19.99 2.46 -5.06
C LEU A 101 20.83 1.69 -6.07
N LYS A 102 20.25 0.68 -6.73
CA LYS A 102 20.96 -0.11 -7.73
C LYS A 102 20.75 0.38 -9.15
N THR A 103 19.75 1.24 -9.39
CA THR A 103 19.38 1.76 -10.72
C THR A 103 19.25 0.67 -11.78
N LYS A 104 18.99 -0.59 -11.36
CA LYS A 104 18.94 -1.76 -12.24
C LYS A 104 17.60 -1.87 -12.97
N TRP A 105 16.58 -1.18 -12.46
CA TRP A 105 15.22 -1.28 -12.98
C TRP A 105 14.50 0.06 -12.92
N GLY A 106 14.01 0.54 -14.06
CA GLY A 106 13.31 1.83 -14.17
C GLY A 106 11.82 1.79 -13.81
N GLY A 107 11.36 0.83 -12.99
CA GLY A 107 9.95 0.75 -12.53
C GLY A 107 8.93 0.24 -13.56
N ARG A 108 9.36 -0.30 -14.71
CA ARG A 108 8.51 -0.86 -15.77
C ARG A 108 8.29 -2.36 -15.53
N PRO A 109 7.06 -2.91 -15.48
CA PRO A 109 5.85 -2.44 -16.15
C PRO A 109 4.84 -1.69 -15.25
N LEU A 110 5.05 -1.63 -13.93
CA LEU A 110 4.11 -0.99 -13.01
C LEU A 110 3.90 0.49 -13.33
N TYR A 111 4.96 1.19 -13.77
CA TYR A 111 4.88 2.58 -14.21
C TYR A 111 3.86 2.78 -15.34
N TYR A 112 3.81 1.87 -16.32
CA TYR A 112 2.90 1.96 -17.46
C TYR A 112 1.45 1.72 -17.06
N ALA A 113 1.22 0.77 -16.16
CA ALA A 113 -0.11 0.55 -15.59
C ALA A 113 -0.57 1.74 -14.75
N GLY A 114 0.35 2.35 -13.97
CA GLY A 114 0.05 3.51 -13.13
C GLY A 114 -0.39 4.75 -13.92
N GLN A 115 0.22 5.03 -15.08
CA GLN A 115 -0.15 6.16 -15.93
C GLN A 115 -1.57 6.07 -16.51
N ASN A 116 -2.17 4.87 -16.53
CA ASN A 116 -3.50 4.62 -17.06
C ASN A 116 -4.39 3.90 -16.04
N ALA A 117 -4.16 4.14 -14.74
CA ALA A 117 -4.83 3.42 -13.66
C ALA A 117 -6.35 3.55 -13.71
N LEU A 118 -6.88 4.72 -14.10
CA LEU A 118 -8.33 4.93 -14.20
C LEU A 118 -8.97 4.05 -15.29
N PHE A 119 -8.37 4.02 -16.48
CA PHE A 119 -8.84 3.17 -17.58
C PHE A 119 -8.77 1.69 -17.21
N LEU A 120 -7.66 1.25 -16.60
CA LEU A 120 -7.50 -0.14 -16.16
C LEU A 120 -8.53 -0.50 -15.08
N TYR A 121 -8.81 0.40 -14.14
CA TYR A 121 -9.82 0.19 -13.10
C TYR A 121 -11.22 0.06 -13.70
N ILE A 122 -11.67 1.06 -14.47
CA ILE A 122 -13.00 1.07 -15.08
C ILE A 122 -13.15 -0.13 -16.03
N GLY A 123 -12.14 -0.40 -16.86
CA GLY A 123 -12.12 -1.55 -17.75
C GLY A 123 -12.23 -2.87 -16.99
N SER A 124 -11.52 -3.01 -15.87
CA SER A 124 -11.57 -4.23 -15.04
C SER A 124 -12.93 -4.44 -14.39
N GLU A 125 -13.63 -3.36 -14.03
CA GLU A 125 -14.97 -3.45 -13.45
C GLU A 125 -16.03 -3.78 -14.51
N LEU A 126 -15.91 -3.19 -15.71
CA LEU A 126 -16.82 -3.44 -16.81
C LEU A 126 -16.67 -4.86 -17.39
N LEU A 127 -15.45 -5.40 -17.43
CA LEU A 127 -15.16 -6.73 -18.00
C LEU A 127 -15.04 -7.83 -16.94
N LYS A 128 -15.43 -7.57 -15.69
CA LYS A 128 -15.29 -8.49 -14.55
C LYS A 128 -15.98 -9.84 -14.73
N ARG A 129 -16.95 -9.93 -15.64
CA ARG A 129 -17.73 -11.15 -15.97
C ARG A 129 -17.46 -11.69 -17.38
N ASN A 130 -16.59 -11.04 -18.15
CA ASN A 130 -16.38 -11.36 -19.55
C ASN A 130 -15.09 -12.16 -19.74
N PHE A 131 -15.17 -13.24 -20.52
CA PHE A 131 -13.98 -13.91 -21.04
C PHE A 131 -13.21 -12.94 -21.94
N PRO A 132 -11.87 -12.85 -21.90
CA PRO A 132 -10.88 -13.73 -21.27
C PRO A 132 -10.39 -13.27 -19.87
N LEU A 133 -11.04 -12.29 -19.25
CA LEU A 133 -10.60 -11.73 -17.96
C LEU A 133 -11.22 -12.45 -16.75
N HIS A 134 -12.29 -13.19 -16.98
CA HIS A 134 -12.92 -14.06 -16.00
C HIS A 134 -13.11 -15.46 -16.59
N TRP A 135 -12.66 -16.48 -15.86
CA TRP A 135 -12.93 -17.88 -16.17
C TRP A 135 -13.96 -18.42 -15.18
N ALA A 136 -15.11 -18.87 -15.69
CA ALA A 136 -16.11 -19.55 -14.90
C ALA A 136 -15.62 -20.96 -14.55
N LEU A 137 -15.32 -21.20 -13.27
CA LEU A 137 -14.91 -22.49 -12.74
C LEU A 137 -16.07 -23.08 -11.92
N SER A 138 -16.54 -24.27 -12.27
CA SER A 138 -17.68 -24.92 -11.60
C SER A 138 -17.35 -25.42 -10.19
N ALA A 139 -16.09 -25.77 -9.91
CA ALA A 139 -15.60 -26.19 -8.59
C ALA A 139 -14.13 -25.78 -8.41
N PRO A 140 -13.84 -24.49 -8.11
CA PRO A 140 -12.48 -23.97 -8.11
C PRO A 140 -11.69 -24.42 -6.87
N THR A 141 -10.48 -24.94 -7.09
CA THR A 141 -9.48 -25.04 -6.03
C THR A 141 -8.86 -23.66 -5.75
N HIS A 142 -8.33 -23.43 -4.53
CA HIS A 142 -7.64 -22.16 -4.20
C HIS A 142 -6.51 -21.82 -5.18
N ALA A 143 -5.78 -22.83 -5.67
CA ALA A 143 -4.73 -22.66 -6.66
C ALA A 143 -5.28 -22.21 -8.03
N GLN A 144 -6.41 -22.77 -8.46
CA GLN A 144 -7.08 -22.35 -9.69
C GLN A 144 -7.60 -20.91 -9.59
N LEU A 145 -8.15 -20.52 -8.44
CA LEU A 145 -8.59 -19.15 -8.20
C LEU A 145 -7.41 -18.16 -8.21
N LEU A 146 -6.28 -18.54 -7.61
CA LEU A 146 -5.06 -17.73 -7.66
C LEU A 146 -4.57 -17.57 -9.10
N ALA A 147 -4.57 -18.66 -9.87
CA ALA A 147 -4.11 -18.67 -11.26
C ALA A 147 -4.99 -17.79 -12.17
N THR A 148 -6.31 -17.81 -12.01
CA THR A 148 -7.22 -16.97 -12.81
C THR A 148 -7.06 -15.49 -12.48
N HIS A 149 -6.91 -15.13 -11.20
CA HIS A 149 -6.66 -13.75 -10.80
C HIS A 149 -5.27 -13.27 -11.24
N ALA A 150 -4.25 -14.12 -11.17
CA ALA A 150 -2.91 -13.80 -11.67
C ALA A 150 -2.92 -13.60 -13.19
N ALA A 151 -3.60 -14.47 -13.94
CA ALA A 151 -3.76 -14.34 -15.38
C ALA A 151 -4.50 -13.04 -15.76
N ALA A 152 -5.59 -12.71 -15.08
CA ALA A 152 -6.32 -11.47 -15.29
C ALA A 152 -5.45 -10.23 -15.00
N MET A 153 -4.64 -10.27 -13.94
CA MET A 153 -3.69 -9.19 -13.61
C MET A 153 -2.63 -9.02 -14.70
N LEU A 154 -2.07 -10.11 -15.24
CA LEU A 154 -1.12 -10.08 -16.35
C LEU A 154 -1.73 -9.53 -17.64
N ILE A 155 -2.98 -9.88 -17.95
CA ILE A 155 -3.71 -9.33 -19.10
C ILE A 155 -3.86 -7.81 -18.96
N TRP A 156 -4.29 -7.32 -17.79
CA TRP A 156 -4.41 -5.88 -17.56
C TRP A 156 -3.07 -5.14 -17.58
N LEU A 157 -2.00 -5.77 -17.08
CA LEU A 157 -0.65 -5.22 -17.25
C LEU A 157 -0.28 -5.09 -18.73
N ALA A 158 -0.56 -6.12 -19.55
CA ALA A 158 -0.30 -6.07 -20.99
C ALA A 158 -1.12 -4.97 -21.69
N VAL A 159 -2.39 -4.78 -21.30
CA VAL A 159 -3.23 -3.67 -21.77
C VAL A 159 -2.62 -2.32 -21.40
N GLY A 160 -2.14 -2.15 -20.16
CA GLY A 160 -1.45 -0.94 -19.72
C GLY A 160 -0.19 -0.64 -20.55
N VAL A 161 0.60 -1.67 -20.87
CA VAL A 161 1.75 -1.53 -21.77
C VAL A 161 1.34 -1.17 -23.20
N ALA A 162 0.29 -1.79 -23.73
CA ALA A 162 -0.21 -1.50 -25.08
C ALA A 162 -0.72 -0.05 -25.20
N LEU A 163 -1.41 0.44 -24.18
CA LEU A 163 -1.93 1.80 -24.13
C LEU A 163 -0.79 2.83 -24.06
N HIS A 164 0.24 2.55 -23.26
CA HIS A 164 1.45 3.36 -23.21
C HIS A 164 2.20 3.38 -24.55
N ARG A 165 2.31 2.24 -25.24
CA ARG A 165 2.90 2.17 -26.60
C ARG A 165 2.15 3.03 -27.61
N LYS A 166 0.83 3.16 -27.46
CA LYS A 166 -0.01 4.03 -28.30
C LYS A 166 -0.08 5.49 -27.83
N ARG A 167 0.65 5.86 -26.75
CA ARG A 167 0.68 7.22 -26.17
C ARG A 167 -0.72 7.74 -25.79
N ILE A 168 -1.65 6.83 -25.47
CA ILE A 168 -2.99 7.18 -24.99
C ILE A 168 -2.90 7.24 -23.47
N PHE A 169 -3.25 8.39 -22.91
CA PHE A 169 -3.29 8.64 -21.46
C PHE A 169 -4.66 9.16 -21.12
N ILE A 170 -5.43 8.37 -20.37
CA ILE A 170 -6.78 8.76 -19.94
C ILE A 170 -6.66 9.26 -18.51
N THR A 171 -6.61 10.58 -18.37
CA THR A 171 -6.57 11.31 -17.10
C THR A 171 -7.79 12.22 -17.01
N LEU A 172 -8.32 12.40 -15.80
CA LEU A 172 -9.34 13.40 -15.49
C LEU A 172 -8.73 14.81 -15.44
#